data_AF-C7JE85-F1
#
_entry.id   AF-C7JE85-F1
#
_cell.length_a   1.000
_cell.length_b   1.000
_cell.length_c   1.000
_cell.angle_alpha   90.00
_cell.angle_beta   90.00
_cell.angle_gamma   90.00
#
_symmetry.space_group_name_H-M   'P 1'
#
loop_
_entity.id
_entity.type
_entity.pdbx_description
1 polymer ?
#
loop_
_entity_poly.entity_id
_entity_poly.type
_entity_poly.pdbx_seq_one_letter_code
_entity_poly.pdbx_strand_id
1 'polypeptide(L)'
;MSTIFRNFSYKPLRFLLPLALSAITVTTYSHSAYAADQWYTGSLVSPSGPLSKQGMFLLEPYMYYSVPSGMIGPHNNNVPMSSPRQQSVTSFTIYRYALTDYLSIQTTPAISYRWKHGDTTSSGLKIGDVPVDLMWRYLTADPKRFIPTLNLITGVSFPTGDYSHLGRAQDGVGSGVYTYRATLTEQSTYTMPNNHELRLRLWATFRRALNSAHLRDVTSYGTTRGFRGHGQPGMYGEAGFSLEYGITQRWVFAIDVARDWANGSRLKGHYASGLKVDELSTGSGDWQVAPALEYNWTPNYGVIAGVSVYYAGHNTSRVVSPQFAFNALY
;
A
#
# COMPACT_ATOMS: atom_id res chain seq x y z
N MET A 1 -26.11 1.84 -78.96
CA MET A 1 -26.32 0.85 -80.04
C MET A 1 -26.41 -0.53 -79.41
N SER A 2 -27.57 -1.19 -79.60
CA SER A 2 -27.90 -2.64 -79.44
C SER A 2 -27.42 -3.39 -78.18
N THR A 3 -28.26 -3.71 -77.19
CA THR A 3 -29.23 -4.84 -77.10
C THR A 3 -28.61 -6.24 -77.23
N ILE A 4 -28.78 -7.11 -76.21
CA ILE A 4 -29.43 -8.45 -76.29
C ILE A 4 -29.29 -9.24 -74.95
N PHE A 5 -30.45 -9.64 -74.43
CA PHE A 5 -30.71 -10.64 -73.38
C PHE A 5 -30.56 -12.08 -73.92
N ARG A 6 -30.24 -13.08 -73.06
CA ARG A 6 -30.99 -14.36 -73.03
C ARG A 6 -30.70 -15.26 -71.81
N ASN A 7 -31.81 -15.81 -71.30
CA ASN A 7 -32.03 -16.73 -70.18
C ASN A 7 -31.54 -18.18 -70.42
N PHE A 8 -31.28 -18.94 -69.33
CA PHE A 8 -31.60 -20.38 -69.17
C PHE A 8 -31.66 -20.68 -67.64
N SER A 9 -32.83 -20.91 -67.04
CA SER A 9 -33.60 -22.17 -66.86
C SER A 9 -33.25 -22.98 -65.60
N TYR A 10 -34.28 -23.58 -65.00
CA TYR A 10 -34.47 -23.93 -63.60
C TYR A 10 -34.42 -25.46 -63.30
N LYS A 11 -34.09 -25.79 -62.03
CA LYS A 11 -34.43 -26.99 -61.20
C LYS A 11 -33.60 -28.28 -61.39
N PRO A 12 -33.63 -29.23 -60.40
CA PRO A 12 -33.46 -29.08 -58.94
C PRO A 12 -32.48 -30.15 -58.39
N LEU A 13 -31.86 -29.93 -57.22
CA LEU A 13 -31.26 -31.04 -56.47
C LEU A 13 -31.57 -30.95 -54.98
N ARG A 14 -32.29 -31.96 -54.51
CA ARG A 14 -32.64 -32.23 -53.11
C ARG A 14 -31.38 -32.67 -52.38
N PHE A 15 -31.09 -32.09 -51.21
CA PHE A 15 -30.36 -32.78 -50.16
C PHE A 15 -30.94 -32.41 -48.79
N LEU A 16 -31.05 -33.46 -47.98
CA LEU A 16 -31.72 -33.52 -46.69
C LEU A 16 -31.03 -32.67 -45.61
N LEU A 17 -31.84 -32.20 -44.66
CA LEU A 17 -31.42 -31.76 -43.32
C LEU A 17 -30.46 -32.76 -42.67
N PRO A 18 -29.58 -32.27 -41.80
CA PRO A 18 -29.90 -32.43 -40.38
C PRO A 18 -29.85 -31.11 -39.62
N LEU A 19 -30.88 -30.96 -38.79
CA LEU A 19 -31.01 -30.00 -37.70
C LEU A 19 -29.87 -30.26 -36.70
N ALA A 20 -28.78 -29.49 -36.78
CA ALA A 20 -27.78 -29.49 -35.71
C ALA A 20 -28.27 -28.54 -34.62
N LEU A 21 -28.98 -29.13 -33.65
CA LEU A 21 -29.31 -28.53 -32.37
C LEU A 21 -27.99 -28.31 -31.62
N SER A 22 -27.33 -27.17 -31.82
CA SER A 22 -26.26 -26.74 -30.93
C SER A 22 -26.90 -26.35 -29.60
N ALA A 23 -26.98 -27.32 -28.69
CA ALA A 23 -27.21 -27.07 -27.28
C ALA A 23 -26.11 -26.11 -26.80
N ILE A 24 -26.45 -24.82 -26.68
CA ILE A 24 -25.72 -23.92 -25.81
C ILE A 24 -25.98 -24.50 -24.42
N THR A 25 -25.02 -25.27 -23.92
CA THR A 25 -24.97 -25.58 -22.50
C THR A 25 -24.70 -24.24 -21.81
N VAL A 26 -25.78 -23.53 -21.46
CA VAL A 26 -25.73 -22.51 -20.43
C VAL A 26 -25.37 -23.30 -19.18
N THR A 27 -24.08 -23.31 -18.85
CA THR A 27 -23.65 -23.68 -17.51
C THR A 27 -24.30 -22.65 -16.61
N THR A 28 -25.44 -23.00 -16.03
CA THR A 28 -26.01 -22.27 -14.91
C THR A 28 -24.99 -22.41 -13.79
N TYR A 29 -24.09 -21.43 -13.70
CA TYR A 29 -23.46 -21.12 -12.44
C TYR A 29 -24.62 -20.84 -11.49
N SER A 30 -24.85 -21.77 -10.57
CA SER A 30 -25.78 -21.57 -9.47
C SER A 30 -25.32 -20.33 -8.71
N HIS A 31 -25.86 -19.17 -9.08
CA HIS A 31 -25.87 -17.97 -8.28
C HIS A 31 -26.63 -18.32 -7.01
N SER A 32 -25.92 -18.89 -6.05
CA SER A 32 -26.37 -18.85 -4.67
C SER A 32 -26.26 -17.38 -4.27
N ALA A 33 -27.42 -16.74 -4.14
CA ALA A 33 -27.56 -15.42 -3.55
C ALA A 33 -26.69 -15.32 -2.29
N TYR A 34 -25.83 -14.29 -2.22
CA TYR A 34 -25.31 -13.57 -1.04
C TYR A 34 -23.95 -12.94 -1.37
N ALA A 35 -24.03 -11.71 -1.88
CA ALA A 35 -23.09 -10.59 -1.89
C ALA A 35 -23.46 -9.76 -3.11
N ALA A 36 -23.79 -8.48 -2.94
CA ALA A 36 -23.80 -7.60 -4.10
C ALA A 36 -22.40 -7.68 -4.74
N ASP A 37 -22.38 -7.70 -6.06
CA ASP A 37 -21.26 -7.93 -6.97
C ASP A 37 -20.22 -6.78 -6.92
N GLN A 38 -19.88 -6.32 -5.70
CA GLN A 38 -19.15 -5.09 -5.40
C GLN A 38 -17.68 -5.24 -5.76
N TRP A 39 -17.18 -4.30 -6.55
CA TRP A 39 -15.77 -4.24 -6.90
C TRP A 39 -15.02 -3.33 -5.94
N TYR A 40 -13.81 -3.74 -5.59
CA TYR A 40 -12.93 -3.04 -4.67
C TYR A 40 -11.52 -3.00 -5.22
N THR A 41 -10.93 -1.80 -5.22
CA THR A 41 -9.49 -1.57 -5.31
C THR A 41 -8.84 -1.75 -3.93
N GLY A 42 -9.54 -1.32 -2.87
CA GLY A 42 -9.02 -1.31 -1.50
C GLY A 42 -8.77 0.10 -0.99
N SER A 43 -8.77 0.28 0.34
CA SER A 43 -8.51 1.56 1.01
C SER A 43 -7.04 2.03 0.96
N LEU A 44 -6.76 3.25 1.45
CA LEU A 44 -5.46 3.91 1.31
C LEU A 44 -4.36 3.31 2.20
N VAL A 45 -4.71 2.96 3.43
CA VAL A 45 -3.75 2.59 4.49
C VAL A 45 -3.81 1.09 4.80
N SER A 46 -5.01 0.51 4.75
CA SER A 46 -5.20 -0.87 5.20
C SER A 46 -4.45 -1.86 4.29
N PRO A 47 -3.61 -2.76 4.83
CA PRO A 47 -2.97 -3.82 4.06
C PRO A 47 -3.97 -4.88 3.61
N SER A 48 -3.96 -5.26 2.33
CA SER A 48 -4.83 -6.32 1.82
C SER A 48 -4.22 -7.70 2.03
N GLY A 49 -5.06 -8.74 2.12
CA GLY A 49 -4.62 -10.13 2.30
C GLY A 49 -3.97 -10.73 1.03
N PRO A 50 -3.58 -12.02 1.07
CA PRO A 50 -3.12 -12.73 -0.11
C PRO A 50 -4.22 -12.81 -1.18
N LEU A 51 -3.80 -12.98 -2.42
CA LEU A 51 -4.70 -13.16 -3.55
C LEU A 51 -5.49 -14.47 -3.43
N SER A 52 -6.68 -14.49 -4.00
CA SER A 52 -7.66 -15.55 -3.74
C SER A 52 -7.45 -16.83 -4.55
N LYS A 53 -6.64 -16.79 -5.60
CA LYS A 53 -6.41 -17.92 -6.51
C LYS A 53 -4.96 -17.97 -6.96
N GLN A 54 -4.41 -19.17 -7.00
CA GLN A 54 -3.06 -19.44 -7.50
C GLN A 54 -2.86 -18.86 -8.92
N GLY A 55 -1.67 -18.31 -9.15
CA GLY A 55 -1.28 -17.73 -10.43
C GLY A 55 -1.76 -16.30 -10.65
N MET A 56 -2.65 -15.77 -9.79
CA MET A 56 -3.03 -14.36 -9.85
C MET A 56 -1.84 -13.45 -9.57
N PHE A 57 -1.85 -12.31 -10.23
CA PHE A 57 -0.84 -11.27 -10.06
C PHE A 57 -1.50 -9.91 -9.89
N LEU A 58 -1.10 -9.19 -8.85
CA LEU A 58 -1.52 -7.82 -8.59
C LEU A 58 -0.35 -6.87 -8.83
N LEU A 59 -0.63 -5.85 -9.64
CA LEU A 59 0.22 -4.69 -9.85
C LEU A 59 -0.54 -3.45 -9.39
N GLU A 60 0.00 -2.75 -8.39
CA GLU A 60 -0.63 -1.54 -7.87
C GLU A 60 0.40 -0.41 -7.69
N PRO A 61 0.65 0.39 -8.74
CA PRO A 61 1.43 1.61 -8.59
C PRO A 61 0.65 2.63 -7.77
N TYR A 62 1.36 3.17 -6.78
CA TYR A 62 0.90 4.13 -5.79
C TYR A 62 1.74 5.39 -5.89
N MET A 63 1.14 6.53 -5.59
CA MET A 63 1.83 7.80 -5.42
C MET A 63 1.23 8.55 -4.24
N TYR A 64 2.09 9.15 -3.42
CA TYR A 64 1.66 10.06 -2.38
C TYR A 64 2.60 11.27 -2.28
N TYR A 65 2.04 12.39 -1.84
CA TYR A 65 2.76 13.64 -1.67
C TYR A 65 2.70 14.11 -0.22
N SER A 66 3.84 14.12 0.48
CA SER A 66 3.90 14.54 1.87
C SER A 66 4.04 16.06 1.98
N VAL A 67 3.04 16.70 2.59
CA VAL A 67 3.02 18.14 2.87
C VAL A 67 2.97 18.37 4.38
N PRO A 68 4.13 18.55 5.04
CA PRO A 68 4.14 18.90 6.45
C PRO A 68 3.51 20.28 6.70
N SER A 69 2.43 20.30 7.46
CA SER A 69 1.66 21.50 7.80
C SER A 69 2.05 22.07 9.18
N GLY A 70 2.59 21.25 10.09
CA GLY A 70 3.07 21.66 11.40
C GLY A 70 3.70 20.53 12.21
N MET A 71 3.94 20.74 13.50
CA MET A 71 4.45 19.73 14.43
C MET A 71 3.49 19.51 15.60
N ILE A 72 3.49 18.29 16.12
CA ILE A 72 2.81 17.87 17.35
C ILE A 72 3.88 17.53 18.38
N GLY A 73 3.91 18.29 19.48
CA GLY A 73 4.89 18.16 20.54
C GLY A 73 4.64 16.93 21.44
N PRO A 74 5.45 16.77 22.50
CA PRO A 74 5.42 15.58 23.35
C PRO A 74 4.09 15.31 24.07
N HIS A 75 3.28 16.37 24.29
CA HIS A 75 2.02 16.29 25.04
C HIS A 75 0.80 16.55 24.14
N ASN A 76 0.85 16.13 22.86
CA ASN A 76 -0.18 16.38 21.86
C ASN A 76 -0.51 17.88 21.66
N ASN A 77 0.47 18.74 21.94
CA ASN A 77 0.34 20.19 21.82
C ASN A 77 0.90 20.68 20.47
N ASN A 78 0.34 21.77 19.97
CA ASN A 78 0.84 22.40 18.74
C ASN A 78 2.19 23.06 19.01
N VAL A 79 3.25 22.62 18.31
CA VAL A 79 4.56 23.25 18.39
C VAL A 79 4.97 23.82 17.03
N PRO A 80 5.71 24.94 16.99
CA PRO A 80 6.24 25.48 15.74
C PRO A 80 7.10 24.44 15.02
N MET A 81 6.91 24.32 13.70
CA MET A 81 7.80 23.52 12.86
C MET A 81 8.89 24.41 12.29
N SER A 82 10.16 24.02 12.48
CA SER A 82 11.29 24.76 11.92
C SER A 82 11.19 24.82 10.39
N SER A 83 11.45 26.01 9.85
CA SER A 83 11.63 26.23 8.42
C SER A 83 13.11 26.04 8.07
N PRO A 84 13.45 25.43 6.91
CA PRO A 84 12.55 24.94 5.88
C PRO A 84 12.05 23.51 6.08
N ARG A 85 10.81 23.26 5.64
CA ARG A 85 10.08 21.99 5.82
C ARG A 85 10.44 21.01 4.72
N GLN A 86 10.65 19.74 5.08
CA GLN A 86 10.93 18.71 4.08
C GLN A 86 9.64 18.21 3.45
N GLN A 87 9.47 18.45 2.17
CA GLN A 87 8.40 17.87 1.36
C GLN A 87 8.96 16.67 0.59
N SER A 88 8.07 15.77 0.20
CA SER A 88 8.47 14.62 -0.61
C SER A 88 7.35 14.12 -1.48
N VAL A 89 7.68 13.70 -2.70
CA VAL A 89 6.83 12.84 -3.51
C VAL A 89 7.44 11.45 -3.51
N THR A 90 6.60 10.45 -3.26
CA THR A 90 7.01 9.05 -3.24
C THR A 90 6.06 8.26 -4.11
N SER A 91 6.62 7.40 -4.94
CA SER A 91 5.87 6.34 -5.60
C SER A 91 6.35 5.01 -5.05
N PHE A 92 5.42 4.12 -4.74
CA PHE A 92 5.73 2.72 -4.49
C PHE A 92 4.84 1.87 -5.38
N THR A 93 5.26 0.65 -5.69
CA THR A 93 4.43 -0.26 -6.48
C THR A 93 4.28 -1.55 -5.73
N ILE A 94 3.04 -1.98 -5.49
CA ILE A 94 2.77 -3.29 -4.93
C ILE A 94 2.87 -4.31 -6.07
N TYR A 95 3.78 -5.25 -5.91
CA TYR A 95 3.86 -6.45 -6.72
C TYR A 95 3.47 -7.61 -5.83
N ARG A 96 2.37 -8.30 -6.14
CA ARG A 96 1.94 -9.46 -5.36
C ARG A 96 1.60 -10.61 -6.29
N TYR A 97 2.08 -11.80 -5.95
CA TYR A 97 1.85 -13.01 -6.72
C TYR A 97 1.29 -14.12 -5.83
N ALA A 98 0.27 -14.81 -6.32
CA ALA A 98 -0.37 -15.93 -5.64
C ALA A 98 0.39 -17.24 -5.86
N LEU A 99 1.12 -17.69 -4.84
CA LEU A 99 1.81 -18.98 -4.85
C LEU A 99 0.81 -20.14 -4.77
N THR A 100 -0.25 -19.96 -3.98
CA THR A 100 -1.40 -20.86 -3.84
C THR A 100 -2.68 -20.03 -3.69
N ASP A 101 -3.83 -20.67 -3.49
CA ASP A 101 -5.10 -20.00 -3.19
C ASP A 101 -5.14 -19.31 -1.81
N TYR A 102 -4.11 -19.45 -0.98
CA TYR A 102 -4.06 -18.89 0.38
C TYR A 102 -2.69 -18.32 0.75
N LEU A 103 -1.71 -18.44 -0.14
CA LEU A 103 -0.34 -17.97 0.07
C LEU A 103 0.06 -17.04 -1.07
N SER A 104 0.54 -15.86 -0.74
CA SER A 104 1.10 -14.91 -1.71
C SER A 104 2.48 -14.43 -1.26
N ILE A 105 3.28 -14.00 -2.22
CA ILE A 105 4.50 -13.23 -1.98
C ILE A 105 4.30 -11.82 -2.49
N GLN A 106 4.85 -10.84 -1.78
CA GLN A 106 4.74 -9.42 -2.12
C GLN A 106 6.08 -8.71 -1.98
N THR A 107 6.31 -7.73 -2.86
CA THR A 107 7.31 -6.69 -2.65
C THR A 107 6.71 -5.32 -2.95
N THR A 108 7.19 -4.29 -2.25
CA THR A 108 6.73 -2.90 -2.41
C THR A 108 7.92 -1.95 -2.53
N PRO A 109 8.70 -2.01 -3.62
CA PRO A 109 9.78 -1.05 -3.84
C PRO A 109 9.22 0.38 -3.90
N ALA A 110 9.95 1.31 -3.30
CA ALA A 110 9.57 2.72 -3.25
C ALA A 110 10.68 3.60 -3.83
N ILE A 111 10.29 4.59 -4.62
CA ILE A 111 11.13 5.64 -5.17
C ILE A 111 10.63 6.97 -4.60
N SER A 112 11.54 7.78 -4.07
CA SER A 112 11.18 9.09 -3.51
C SER A 112 12.10 10.20 -4.01
N TYR A 113 11.53 11.40 -4.02
CA TYR A 113 12.24 12.65 -4.24
C TYR A 113 11.83 13.63 -3.15
N ARG A 114 12.83 14.25 -2.49
CA ARG A 114 12.62 15.08 -1.30
C ARG A 114 13.26 16.44 -1.46
N TRP A 115 12.67 17.46 -0.87
CA TRP A 115 13.20 18.82 -0.93
C TRP A 115 12.80 19.65 0.28
N LYS A 116 13.59 20.70 0.52
CA LYS A 116 13.26 21.75 1.48
C LYS A 116 13.28 23.09 0.75
N HIS A 117 12.19 23.85 0.85
CA HIS A 117 12.09 25.15 0.18
C HIS A 117 13.18 26.11 0.67
N GLY A 118 13.98 26.70 -0.23
CA GLY A 118 15.09 27.59 0.14
C GLY A 118 16.33 26.90 0.72
N ASP A 119 16.39 25.57 0.66
CA ASP A 119 17.58 24.77 1.02
C ASP A 119 17.94 23.87 -0.17
N THR A 120 17.95 22.55 -0.02
CA THR A 120 18.37 21.63 -1.07
C THR A 120 17.34 20.54 -1.35
N THR A 121 17.56 19.83 -2.45
CA THR A 121 16.77 18.71 -2.93
C THR A 121 17.60 17.43 -2.89
N SER A 122 16.94 16.28 -3.02
CA SER A 122 17.64 15.04 -3.35
C SER A 122 18.47 15.24 -4.62
N SER A 123 19.60 14.54 -4.71
CA SER A 123 20.49 14.53 -5.89
C SER A 123 19.84 13.88 -7.12
N GLY A 124 18.75 13.15 -6.92
CA GLY A 124 17.93 12.52 -7.94
C GLY A 124 16.81 11.71 -7.29
N LEU A 125 16.20 10.81 -8.07
CA LEU A 125 15.29 9.81 -7.54
C LEU A 125 16.06 8.80 -6.66
N LYS A 126 15.49 8.46 -5.51
CA LYS A 126 16.12 7.60 -4.52
C LYS A 126 15.24 6.40 -4.21
N ILE A 127 15.79 5.20 -4.36
CA ILE A 127 15.11 3.94 -4.05
C ILE A 127 15.26 3.66 -2.56
N GLY A 128 14.14 3.41 -1.87
CA GLY A 128 14.13 3.08 -0.45
C GLY A 128 14.58 1.64 -0.17
N ASP A 129 14.46 1.26 1.10
CA ASP A 129 14.63 -0.13 1.52
C ASP A 129 13.54 -1.01 0.88
N VAL A 130 13.92 -2.16 0.32
CA VAL A 130 13.01 -3.03 -0.42
C VAL A 130 12.48 -4.13 0.49
N PRO A 131 11.17 -4.20 0.77
CA PRO A 131 10.57 -5.29 1.53
C PRO A 131 10.22 -6.48 0.65
N VAL A 132 10.34 -7.67 1.23
CA VAL A 132 9.78 -8.92 0.71
C VAL A 132 8.97 -9.56 1.82
N ASP A 133 7.68 -9.73 1.57
CA ASP A 133 6.72 -10.28 2.52
C ASP A 133 6.06 -11.55 1.97
N LEU A 134 5.89 -12.54 2.82
CA LEU A 134 5.02 -13.71 2.62
C LEU A 134 3.68 -13.44 3.29
N MET A 135 2.59 -13.77 2.62
CA MET A 135 1.22 -13.48 3.05
C MET A 135 0.44 -14.78 3.11
N TRP A 136 -0.04 -15.15 4.29
CA TRP A 136 -0.80 -16.39 4.52
C TRP A 136 -2.19 -16.09 5.06
N ARG A 137 -3.21 -16.55 4.32
CA ARG A 137 -4.60 -16.59 4.78
C ARG A 137 -4.82 -17.89 5.52
N TYR A 138 -4.85 -17.80 6.85
CA TYR A 138 -5.05 -18.97 7.72
C TYR A 138 -6.51 -19.18 8.10
N LEU A 139 -7.37 -18.17 7.91
CA LEU A 139 -8.82 -18.31 8.04
C LEU A 139 -9.50 -17.68 6.82
N THR A 140 -10.35 -18.44 6.15
CA THR A 140 -11.17 -17.96 5.03
C THR A 140 -12.55 -17.59 5.54
N ALA A 141 -13.12 -16.50 5.04
CA ALA A 141 -14.43 -16.04 5.47
C ALA A 141 -15.54 -17.09 5.24
N ASP A 142 -16.44 -17.19 6.22
CA ASP A 142 -17.74 -17.86 6.09
C ASP A 142 -18.83 -16.85 6.51
N PRO A 143 -19.43 -16.15 5.52
CA PRO A 143 -20.44 -15.14 5.79
C PRO A 143 -21.67 -15.68 6.52
N LYS A 144 -22.03 -16.96 6.33
CA LYS A 144 -23.21 -17.57 6.99
C LYS A 144 -23.00 -17.71 8.49
N ARG A 145 -21.74 -17.76 8.92
CA ARG A 145 -21.34 -17.93 10.32
C ARG A 145 -20.67 -16.67 10.89
N PHE A 146 -20.66 -15.57 10.15
CA PHE A 146 -19.95 -14.33 10.52
C PHE A 146 -18.46 -14.55 10.80
N ILE A 147 -17.84 -15.50 10.10
CA ILE A 147 -16.42 -15.79 10.23
C ILE A 147 -15.65 -14.86 9.28
N PRO A 148 -14.69 -14.06 9.77
CA PRO A 148 -13.90 -13.17 8.95
C PRO A 148 -12.79 -13.91 8.19
N THR A 149 -12.20 -13.22 7.21
CA THR A 149 -10.89 -13.63 6.69
C THR A 149 -9.81 -13.14 7.64
N LEU A 150 -8.86 -14.01 8.01
CA LEU A 150 -7.69 -13.64 8.80
C LEU A 150 -6.40 -14.01 8.07
N ASN A 151 -5.44 -13.08 8.09
CA ASN A 151 -4.15 -13.25 7.44
C ASN A 151 -2.99 -12.87 8.36
N LEU A 152 -1.87 -13.55 8.15
CA LEU A 152 -0.56 -13.17 8.64
C LEU A 152 0.31 -12.77 7.45
N ILE A 153 0.86 -11.56 7.48
CA ILE A 153 1.85 -11.07 6.53
C ILE A 153 3.16 -10.95 7.30
N THR A 154 4.23 -11.58 6.83
CA THR A 154 5.53 -11.54 7.52
C THR A 154 6.67 -11.49 6.53
N GLY A 155 7.74 -10.77 6.86
CA GLY A 155 8.80 -10.53 5.91
C GLY A 155 9.96 -9.74 6.47
N VAL A 156 10.87 -9.38 5.57
CA VAL A 156 12.06 -8.58 5.88
C VAL A 156 12.18 -7.44 4.87
N SER A 157 12.43 -6.23 5.39
CA SER A 157 12.91 -5.09 4.60
C SER A 157 14.42 -5.16 4.49
N PHE A 158 14.91 -5.15 3.25
CA PHE A 158 16.34 -5.17 2.93
C PHE A 158 16.88 -3.74 2.85
N PRO A 159 18.06 -3.47 3.46
CA PRO A 159 18.62 -2.13 3.53
C PRO A 159 19.30 -1.71 2.22
N THR A 160 18.50 -1.55 1.17
CA THR A 160 18.98 -1.18 -0.18
C THR A 160 19.03 0.33 -0.39
N GLY A 161 18.36 1.12 0.45
CA GLY A 161 18.30 2.57 0.29
C GLY A 161 19.53 3.29 0.81
N ASP A 162 19.80 4.46 0.23
CA ASP A 162 20.87 5.36 0.68
C ASP A 162 20.63 5.77 2.14
N TYR A 163 21.62 5.55 3.02
CA TYR A 163 21.47 5.85 4.45
C TYR A 163 22.70 6.46 5.13
N SER A 164 23.90 6.30 4.56
CA SER A 164 25.17 6.73 5.16
C SER A 164 26.09 7.34 4.11
N HIS A 165 27.00 8.23 4.53
CA HIS A 165 27.90 8.99 3.67
C HIS A 165 27.16 9.79 2.59
N LEU A 166 26.04 10.40 2.99
CA LEU A 166 25.17 11.14 2.09
C LEU A 166 25.82 12.47 1.67
N GLY A 167 25.72 12.80 0.38
CA GLY A 167 26.09 14.13 -0.11
C GLY A 167 25.11 15.20 0.36
N ARG A 168 23.83 14.84 0.49
CA ARG A 168 22.72 15.68 0.96
C ARG A 168 21.83 14.88 1.91
N ALA A 169 21.34 15.49 2.99
CA ALA A 169 20.47 14.80 3.94
C ALA A 169 19.17 14.27 3.29
N GLN A 170 18.68 14.97 2.26
CA GLN A 170 17.49 14.63 1.47
C GLN A 170 17.65 13.34 0.66
N ASP A 171 18.87 12.81 0.51
CA ASP A 171 19.13 11.53 -0.16
C ASP A 171 18.85 10.32 0.76
N GLY A 172 18.75 10.53 2.08
CA GLY A 172 18.64 9.47 3.07
C GLY A 172 17.28 8.77 3.10
N VAL A 173 17.06 7.80 2.22
CA VAL A 173 15.80 7.05 2.08
C VAL A 173 15.82 5.65 2.68
N GLY A 174 17.00 5.15 3.04
CA GLY A 174 17.18 3.86 3.69
C GLY A 174 17.46 3.97 5.18
N SER A 175 17.27 2.86 5.88
CA SER A 175 17.55 2.70 7.31
C SER A 175 18.93 2.10 7.58
N GLY A 176 19.52 1.40 6.61
CA GLY A 176 20.78 0.67 6.80
C GLY A 176 20.67 -0.58 7.67
N VAL A 177 19.44 -1.01 8.01
CA VAL A 177 19.17 -2.22 8.79
C VAL A 177 18.19 -3.15 8.07
N TYR A 178 18.40 -4.45 8.24
CA TYR A 178 17.35 -5.43 7.98
C TYR A 178 16.23 -5.23 8.98
N THR A 179 15.00 -5.10 8.51
CA THR A 179 13.83 -4.89 9.38
C THR A 179 12.87 -6.05 9.25
N TYR A 180 12.70 -6.82 10.32
CA TYR A 180 11.62 -7.81 10.40
C TYR A 180 10.27 -7.11 10.48
N ARG A 181 9.29 -7.64 9.77
CA ARG A 181 7.93 -7.11 9.65
C ARG A 181 6.94 -8.23 9.90
N ALA A 182 5.90 -7.96 10.67
CA ALA A 182 4.75 -8.84 10.83
C ALA A 182 3.48 -8.01 10.92
N THR A 183 2.46 -8.40 10.15
CA THR A 183 1.15 -7.77 10.14
C THR A 183 0.08 -8.84 10.27
N LEU A 184 -0.82 -8.65 11.23
CA LEU A 184 -2.08 -9.39 11.30
C LEU A 184 -3.16 -8.54 10.65
N THR A 185 -4.00 -9.16 9.82
CA THR A 185 -5.12 -8.49 9.18
C THR A 185 -6.39 -9.30 9.36
N GLU A 186 -7.50 -8.60 9.53
CA GLU A 186 -8.86 -9.12 9.48
C GLU A 186 -9.62 -8.42 8.36
N GLN A 187 -10.52 -9.16 7.70
CA GLN A 187 -11.45 -8.60 6.73
C GLN A 187 -12.81 -9.29 6.82
N SER A 188 -13.85 -8.48 6.99
CA SER A 188 -15.26 -8.88 6.99
C SER A 188 -16.05 -8.07 5.97
N THR A 189 -17.10 -8.66 5.41
CA THR A 189 -18.00 -7.98 4.47
C THR A 189 -19.44 -8.23 4.88
N TYR A 190 -20.21 -7.15 4.94
CA TYR A 190 -21.59 -7.14 5.42
C TYR A 190 -22.49 -6.50 4.38
N THR A 191 -23.53 -7.22 3.96
CA THR A 191 -24.59 -6.65 3.13
C THR A 191 -25.52 -5.81 4.00
N MET A 192 -25.58 -4.51 3.71
CA MET A 192 -26.42 -3.54 4.43
C MET A 192 -27.89 -3.65 3.99
N PRO A 193 -28.87 -3.12 4.77
CA PRO A 193 -30.31 -3.25 4.45
C PRO A 193 -30.74 -2.69 3.09
N ASN A 194 -29.95 -1.79 2.51
CA ASN A 194 -30.14 -1.21 1.18
C ASN A 194 -29.47 -2.03 0.06
N ASN A 195 -28.99 -3.24 0.35
CA ASN A 195 -28.32 -4.15 -0.58
C ASN A 195 -26.97 -3.64 -1.11
N HIS A 196 -26.32 -2.76 -0.34
CA HIS A 196 -24.94 -2.30 -0.57
C HIS A 196 -23.98 -3.04 0.36
N GLU A 197 -22.76 -3.33 -0.10
CA GLU A 197 -21.75 -3.99 0.73
C GLU A 197 -20.97 -2.96 1.58
N LEU A 198 -20.76 -3.29 2.84
CA LEU A 198 -19.83 -2.63 3.73
C LEU A 198 -18.71 -3.61 4.09
N ARG A 199 -17.48 -3.28 3.74
CA ARG A 199 -16.29 -4.05 4.12
C ARG A 199 -15.60 -3.38 5.30
N LEU A 200 -15.37 -4.16 6.34
CA LEU A 200 -14.57 -3.81 7.51
C LEU A 200 -13.22 -4.50 7.38
N ARG A 201 -12.14 -3.75 7.65
CA ARG A 201 -10.80 -4.32 7.76
C ARG A 201 -10.14 -3.83 9.03
N LEU A 202 -9.45 -4.72 9.72
CA LEU A 202 -8.59 -4.39 10.86
C LEU A 202 -7.17 -4.82 10.56
N TRP A 203 -6.19 -4.08 11.07
CA TRP A 203 -4.80 -4.53 11.01
C TRP A 203 -3.98 -4.09 12.21
N ALA A 204 -2.92 -4.85 12.46
CA ALA A 204 -1.87 -4.50 13.40
C ALA A 204 -0.52 -4.95 12.83
N THR A 205 0.39 -4.00 12.66
CA THR A 205 1.73 -4.18 12.13
C THR A 205 2.77 -3.95 13.21
N PHE A 206 3.79 -4.79 13.19
CA PHE A 206 4.96 -4.78 14.05
C PHE A 206 6.23 -4.80 13.21
N ARG A 207 7.21 -3.97 13.55
CA ARG A 207 8.49 -3.88 12.86
C ARG A 207 9.64 -3.76 13.84
N ARG A 208 10.74 -4.44 13.54
CA ARG A 208 11.95 -4.47 14.39
C ARG A 208 13.22 -4.57 13.57
N ALA A 209 14.19 -3.70 13.85
CA ALA A 209 15.54 -3.82 13.33
C ALA A 209 16.21 -5.11 13.82
N LEU A 210 16.80 -5.88 12.90
CA LEU A 210 17.52 -7.13 13.16
C LEU A 210 19.02 -6.89 13.42
N ASN A 211 19.54 -5.75 12.99
CA ASN A 211 20.94 -5.34 13.17
C ASN A 211 21.04 -3.83 13.43
N SER A 212 22.26 -3.34 13.57
CA SER A 212 22.58 -1.91 13.56
C SER A 212 23.20 -1.48 12.22
N ALA A 213 22.94 -0.24 11.83
CA ALA A 213 23.50 0.41 10.65
C ALA A 213 24.89 0.98 10.98
N HIS A 214 25.85 0.81 10.06
CA HIS A 214 27.16 1.47 10.15
C HIS A 214 27.06 2.86 9.53
N LEU A 215 27.38 3.89 10.31
CA LEU A 215 27.12 5.29 9.97
C LEU A 215 28.41 6.06 9.80
N ARG A 216 28.47 6.86 8.74
CA ARG A 216 29.58 7.76 8.43
C ARG A 216 29.05 9.07 7.86
N ASP A 217 29.62 10.19 8.32
CA ASP A 217 29.31 11.54 7.85
C ASP A 217 27.81 11.87 7.97
N VAL A 218 27.21 12.47 6.94
CA VAL A 218 25.78 12.76 6.88
C VAL A 218 25.02 11.45 6.66
N THR A 219 24.01 11.18 7.49
CA THR A 219 23.23 9.93 7.45
C THR A 219 21.73 10.18 7.61
N SER A 220 20.92 9.17 7.32
CA SER A 220 19.47 9.17 7.61
C SER A 220 19.14 9.35 9.10
N TYR A 221 20.13 9.19 9.99
CA TYR A 221 19.97 9.33 11.45
C TYR A 221 20.24 10.77 11.94
N GLY A 222 20.38 11.74 11.03
CA GLY A 222 20.52 13.16 11.37
C GLY A 222 21.92 13.58 11.80
N THR A 223 22.94 12.77 11.49
CA THR A 223 24.35 13.10 11.77
C THR A 223 24.93 14.06 10.73
N THR A 224 26.09 14.66 11.05
CA THR A 224 26.80 15.58 10.16
C THR A 224 28.19 15.07 9.76
N ARG A 225 28.87 15.78 8.85
CA ARG A 225 30.21 15.42 8.35
C ARG A 225 31.18 15.18 9.50
N GLY A 226 31.99 14.11 9.40
CA GLY A 226 32.95 13.69 10.41
C GLY A 226 32.41 12.70 11.44
N PHE A 227 31.11 12.37 11.41
CA PHE A 227 30.55 11.32 12.27
C PHE A 227 31.03 9.92 11.89
N ARG A 228 31.29 9.06 12.87
CA ARG A 228 31.50 7.62 12.72
C ARG A 228 30.85 6.87 13.87
N GLY A 229 30.03 5.87 13.56
CA GLY A 229 29.36 5.09 14.60
C GLY A 229 28.31 4.14 14.06
N HIS A 230 27.30 3.88 14.88
CA HIS A 230 26.19 3.01 14.57
C HIS A 230 24.85 3.64 14.94
N GLY A 231 23.83 3.33 14.14
CA GLY A 231 22.43 3.65 14.40
C GLY A 231 21.61 2.39 14.51
N GLN A 232 20.65 2.36 15.42
CA GLN A 232 19.69 1.27 15.52
C GLN A 232 18.29 1.85 15.73
N PRO A 233 17.38 1.69 14.77
CA PRO A 233 16.00 2.10 14.94
C PRO A 233 15.33 1.35 16.08
N GLY A 234 14.49 2.05 16.83
CA GLY A 234 13.58 1.43 17.78
C GLY A 234 12.56 0.55 17.08
N MET A 235 11.83 -0.26 17.87
CA MET A 235 10.66 -0.98 17.36
C MET A 235 9.54 0.00 17.01
N TYR A 236 8.77 -0.31 15.98
CA TYR A 236 7.69 0.56 15.52
C TYR A 236 6.59 -0.26 14.87
N GLY A 237 5.41 0.34 14.70
CA GLY A 237 4.24 -0.37 14.22
C GLY A 237 3.08 0.56 13.93
N GLU A 238 2.00 -0.04 13.46
CA GLU A 238 0.77 0.65 13.10
C GLU A 238 -0.40 -0.25 13.46
N ALA A 239 -1.51 0.30 13.94
CA ALA A 239 -2.77 -0.44 14.02
C ALA A 239 -3.92 0.46 13.61
N GLY A 240 -4.94 -0.12 12.99
CA GLY A 240 -6.05 0.67 12.48
C GLY A 240 -7.23 -0.16 12.00
N PHE A 241 -8.22 0.55 11.50
CA PHE A 241 -9.37 -0.03 10.82
C PHE A 241 -9.73 0.75 9.56
N SER A 242 -10.42 0.08 8.66
CA SER A 242 -11.00 0.62 7.44
C SER A 242 -12.48 0.30 7.35
N LEU A 243 -13.27 1.26 6.89
CA LEU A 243 -14.64 1.05 6.46
C LEU A 243 -14.75 1.41 4.97
N GLU A 244 -15.19 0.46 4.17
CA GLU A 244 -15.31 0.58 2.71
C GLU A 244 -16.76 0.28 2.30
N TYR A 245 -17.49 1.34 1.96
CA TYR A 245 -18.91 1.29 1.63
C TYR A 245 -19.12 1.39 0.11
N GLY A 246 -19.71 0.35 -0.47
CA GLY A 246 -20.07 0.31 -1.89
C GLY A 246 -21.25 1.23 -2.19
N ILE A 247 -21.00 2.41 -2.76
CA ILE A 247 -22.06 3.34 -3.19
C ILE A 247 -22.79 2.78 -4.42
N THR A 248 -22.04 2.19 -5.33
CA THR A 248 -22.54 1.38 -6.45
C THR A 248 -21.51 0.27 -6.70
N GLN A 249 -21.82 -0.72 -7.54
CA GLN A 249 -20.85 -1.74 -7.95
C GLN A 249 -19.47 -1.16 -8.37
N ARG A 250 -19.45 0.04 -8.96
CA ARG A 250 -18.23 0.71 -9.44
C ARG A 250 -17.61 1.70 -8.46
N TRP A 251 -18.41 2.25 -7.55
CA TRP A 251 -17.98 3.34 -6.66
C TRP A 251 -17.94 2.88 -5.21
N VAL A 252 -16.81 3.05 -4.56
CA VAL A 252 -16.63 2.77 -3.13
C VAL A 252 -16.17 4.03 -2.44
N PHE A 253 -16.75 4.32 -1.27
CA PHE A 253 -16.18 5.28 -0.34
C PHE A 253 -15.44 4.52 0.75
N ALA A 254 -14.17 4.86 0.96
CA ALA A 254 -13.32 4.26 1.96
C ALA A 254 -12.90 5.31 3.00
N ILE A 255 -12.80 4.90 4.26
CA ILE A 255 -12.17 5.69 5.30
C ILE A 255 -11.31 4.79 6.18
N ASP A 256 -10.04 5.17 6.28
CA ASP A 256 -9.11 4.53 7.21
C ASP A 256 -8.91 5.41 8.44
N VAL A 257 -8.78 4.77 9.61
CA VAL A 257 -8.26 5.39 10.83
C VAL A 257 -7.15 4.51 11.35
N ALA A 258 -5.96 5.09 11.52
CA ALA A 258 -4.79 4.35 11.95
C ALA A 258 -4.01 5.11 13.01
N ARG A 259 -3.26 4.35 13.81
CA ARG A 259 -2.32 4.85 14.81
C ARG A 259 -0.95 4.26 14.56
N ASP A 260 0.01 5.11 14.27
CA ASP A 260 1.42 4.76 14.25
C ASP A 260 2.06 4.93 15.63
N TRP A 261 3.06 4.11 15.91
CA TRP A 261 3.90 4.23 17.10
C TRP A 261 5.34 3.82 16.77
N ALA A 262 6.30 4.47 17.40
CA ALA A 262 7.71 4.16 17.28
C ALA A 262 8.44 4.40 18.60
N ASN A 263 9.31 3.45 18.97
CA ASN A 263 10.28 3.64 20.03
C ASN A 263 11.45 4.49 19.54
N GLY A 264 12.18 5.06 20.48
CA GLY A 264 13.40 5.81 20.23
C GLY A 264 14.45 5.02 19.44
N SER A 265 15.15 5.71 18.55
CA SER A 265 16.32 5.17 17.86
C SER A 265 17.58 5.46 18.67
N ARG A 266 18.48 4.48 18.75
CA ARG A 266 19.77 4.66 19.42
C ARG A 266 20.84 5.06 18.40
N LEU A 267 21.57 6.12 18.70
CA LEU A 267 22.71 6.61 17.93
C LEU A 267 23.95 6.58 18.83
N LYS A 268 24.99 5.85 18.42
CA LYS A 268 26.23 5.74 19.19
C LYS A 268 27.45 5.92 18.29
N GLY A 269 28.34 6.83 18.62
CA GLY A 269 29.51 7.14 17.79
C GLY A 269 30.36 8.28 18.29
N HIS A 270 31.16 8.84 17.39
CA HIS A 270 31.96 10.03 17.64
C HIS A 270 32.11 10.88 16.38
N TYR A 271 32.34 12.17 16.57
CA TYR A 271 32.72 13.10 15.51
C TYR A 271 34.24 13.23 15.42
N ALA A 272 34.74 13.67 14.26
CA ALA A 272 36.15 13.99 14.05
C ALA A 272 36.69 15.08 15.01
N SER A 273 35.80 15.91 15.57
CA SER A 273 36.12 16.87 16.65
C SER A 273 36.43 16.21 17.99
N GLY A 274 36.21 14.90 18.13
CA GLY A 274 36.33 14.14 19.38
C GLY A 274 35.04 14.05 20.20
N LEU A 275 33.96 14.76 19.81
CA LEU A 275 32.66 14.69 20.46
C LEU A 275 32.09 13.26 20.36
N LYS A 276 31.84 12.62 21.51
CA LYS A 276 31.18 11.31 21.59
C LYS A 276 29.66 11.48 21.67
N VAL A 277 28.93 10.55 21.06
CA VAL A 277 27.46 10.50 21.04
C VAL A 277 27.04 9.11 21.52
N ASP A 278 26.13 9.04 22.48
CA ASP A 278 25.34 7.84 22.83
C ASP A 278 23.96 8.36 23.24
N GLU A 279 23.10 8.53 22.25
CA GLU A 279 21.79 9.13 22.39
C GLU A 279 20.71 8.10 22.09
N LEU A 280 19.62 8.16 22.86
CA LEU A 280 18.38 7.46 22.58
C LEU A 280 17.32 8.53 22.31
N SER A 281 16.82 8.59 21.08
CA SER A 281 15.77 9.55 20.75
C SER A 281 14.49 9.24 21.54
N THR A 282 13.60 10.23 21.67
CA THR A 282 12.27 9.96 22.23
C THR A 282 11.45 9.09 21.28
N GLY A 283 10.48 8.36 21.83
CA GLY A 283 9.47 7.69 21.03
C GLY A 283 8.52 8.70 20.37
N SER A 284 7.85 8.26 19.31
CA SER A 284 6.88 9.04 18.56
C SER A 284 5.65 8.21 18.21
N GLY A 285 4.63 8.87 17.71
CA GLY A 285 3.41 8.22 17.28
C GLY A 285 2.37 9.25 16.90
N ASP A 286 1.50 8.86 15.99
CA ASP A 286 0.48 9.72 15.41
C ASP A 286 -0.80 8.95 15.15
N TRP A 287 -1.86 9.72 14.96
CA TRP A 287 -3.14 9.28 14.47
C TRP A 287 -3.37 9.91 13.11
N GLN A 288 -3.80 9.07 12.17
CA GLN A 288 -4.18 9.48 10.84
C GLN A 288 -5.60 9.05 10.51
N VAL A 289 -6.27 9.88 9.71
CA VAL A 289 -7.52 9.55 9.03
C VAL A 289 -7.31 9.70 7.53
N ALA A 290 -7.81 8.75 6.74
CA ALA A 290 -7.61 8.74 5.30
C ALA A 290 -8.92 8.44 4.56
N PRO A 291 -9.76 9.44 4.29
CA PRO A 291 -10.90 9.28 3.40
C PRO A 291 -10.45 9.16 1.93
N ALA A 292 -11.16 8.33 1.17
CA ALA A 292 -10.89 8.10 -0.24
C ALA A 292 -12.14 7.67 -1.02
N LEU A 293 -12.04 7.81 -2.34
CA LEU A 293 -13.02 7.31 -3.30
C LEU A 293 -12.33 6.35 -4.26
N GLU A 294 -13.00 5.24 -4.52
CA GLU A 294 -12.61 4.27 -5.52
C GLU A 294 -13.55 4.33 -6.73
N TYR A 295 -12.98 4.15 -7.91
CA TYR A 295 -13.71 3.92 -9.15
C TYR A 295 -13.18 2.67 -9.86
N ASN A 296 -14.05 1.68 -10.02
CA ASN A 296 -13.75 0.39 -10.63
C ASN A 296 -14.56 0.23 -11.91
N TRP A 297 -13.90 0.13 -13.07
CA TRP A 297 -14.61 -0.12 -14.34
C TRP A 297 -14.79 -1.61 -14.63
N THR A 298 -14.04 -2.48 -13.94
CA THR A 298 -14.17 -3.94 -13.94
C THR A 298 -13.83 -4.49 -12.55
N PRO A 299 -14.07 -5.77 -12.23
CA PRO A 299 -13.58 -6.38 -10.99
C PRO A 299 -12.05 -6.43 -10.86
N ASN A 300 -11.32 -6.26 -11.96
CA ASN A 300 -9.86 -6.41 -12.02
C ASN A 300 -9.10 -5.09 -12.12
N TYR A 301 -9.79 -3.99 -12.36
CA TYR A 301 -9.18 -2.72 -12.69
C TYR A 301 -9.95 -1.56 -12.06
N GLY A 302 -9.22 -0.74 -11.33
CA GLY A 302 -9.76 0.41 -10.61
C GLY A 302 -8.71 1.44 -10.26
N VAL A 303 -9.19 2.56 -9.73
CA VAL A 303 -8.36 3.60 -9.12
C VAL A 303 -8.92 3.96 -7.76
N ILE A 304 -8.02 4.39 -6.88
CA ILE A 304 -8.36 5.04 -5.63
C ILE A 304 -7.64 6.38 -5.54
N ALA A 305 -8.34 7.39 -5.03
CA ALA A 305 -7.77 8.69 -4.71
C ALA A 305 -8.31 9.19 -3.37
N GLY A 306 -7.44 9.81 -2.58
CA GLY A 306 -7.85 10.40 -1.31
C GLY A 306 -6.73 11.15 -0.63
N VAL A 307 -6.86 11.35 0.68
CA VAL A 307 -5.90 12.14 1.45
C VAL A 307 -5.75 11.56 2.85
N SER A 308 -4.52 11.30 3.27
CA SER A 308 -4.22 11.03 4.69
C SER A 308 -3.95 12.33 5.42
N VAL A 309 -4.55 12.50 6.60
CA VAL A 309 -4.32 13.63 7.49
C VAL A 309 -3.88 13.14 8.85
N TYR A 310 -2.70 13.56 9.25
CA TYR A 310 -2.10 13.26 10.56
C TYR A 310 -2.51 14.38 11.51
N TYR A 311 -3.35 14.06 12.51
CA TYR A 311 -4.08 15.09 13.26
C TYR A 311 -3.80 15.11 14.76
N ALA A 312 -3.36 14.01 15.35
CA ALA A 312 -3.02 13.89 16.77
C ALA A 312 -1.80 13.01 16.97
N GLY A 313 -1.14 13.09 18.12
CA GLY A 313 0.03 12.26 18.41
C GLY A 313 1.01 12.91 19.37
N HIS A 314 2.27 12.51 19.24
CA HIS A 314 3.39 13.10 19.96
C HIS A 314 4.70 12.93 19.18
N ASN A 315 5.58 13.93 19.27
CA ASN A 315 6.90 13.92 18.64
C ASN A 315 6.85 13.59 17.14
N THR A 316 5.86 14.15 16.44
CA THR A 316 5.54 13.82 15.04
C THR A 316 5.11 15.07 14.28
N SER A 317 5.17 15.01 12.96
CA SER A 317 4.69 16.08 12.09
C SER A 317 3.20 15.93 11.82
N ARG A 318 2.49 17.06 11.73
CA ARG A 318 1.22 17.10 11.03
C ARG A 318 1.50 17.13 9.54
N VAL A 319 0.88 16.20 8.85
CA VAL A 319 1.07 15.98 7.42
C VAL A 319 -0.31 15.89 6.78
N VAL A 320 -0.45 16.58 5.65
CA VAL A 320 -1.52 16.32 4.70
C VAL A 320 -0.88 15.60 3.52
N SER A 321 -1.37 14.41 3.21
CA SER A 321 -0.77 13.54 2.20
C SER A 321 -1.81 13.07 1.19
N PRO A 322 -2.02 13.81 0.08
CA PRO A 322 -2.80 13.33 -1.04
C PRO A 322 -2.19 12.04 -1.59
N GLN A 323 -3.05 11.09 -1.95
CA GLN A 323 -2.66 9.78 -2.44
C GLN A 323 -3.50 9.37 -3.64
N PHE A 324 -2.88 8.61 -4.54
CA PHE A 324 -3.53 8.01 -5.70
C PHE A 324 -2.90 6.65 -6.00
N ALA A 325 -3.73 5.70 -6.41
CA ALA A 325 -3.26 4.42 -6.90
C ALA A 325 -4.14 3.88 -8.02
N PHE A 326 -3.50 3.05 -8.84
CA PHE A 326 -4.14 2.27 -9.87
C PHE A 326 -4.00 0.80 -9.53
N ASN A 327 -5.09 0.06 -9.54
CA ASN A 327 -5.12 -1.36 -9.26
C ASN A 327 -5.32 -2.15 -10.55
N ALA A 328 -4.45 -3.13 -10.79
CA ALA A 328 -4.57 -4.07 -11.90
C ALA A 328 -4.32 -5.50 -11.43
N LEU A 329 -5.33 -6.34 -11.62
CA LEU A 329 -5.36 -7.74 -11.24
C LEU A 329 -5.41 -8.63 -12.48
N TYR A 330 -4.45 -9.54 -12.58
CA TYR A 330 -4.26 -10.50 -13.68
C TYR A 330 -4.46 -11.93 -13.18
#